data_AF-A0A941ES34-F1
#
_entry.id   AF-A0A941ES34-F1
#
_cell.length_a   1.000
_cell.length_b   1.000
_cell.length_c   1.000
_cell.angle_alpha   90.00
_cell.angle_beta   90.00
_cell.angle_gamma   90.00
#
_symmetry.space_group_name_H-M   'P 1'
#
loop_
_entity.id
_entity.type
_entity.pdbx_description
1 polymer ?
#
loop_
_entity_poly.entity_id
_entity_poly.type
_entity_poly.pdbx_seq_one_letter_code
_entity_poly.pdbx_strand_id
1 'polypeptide(L)'
;MSSLYEHIAHPHVSARKAAGPVKVAEQHKTGNAAARFNTKLAIWITTVVGSMWCAYVFALMDLFSLPSAIRGGSGTLIAWIAQTFLQLVLLSIIMVGQNVQADAADKRAEATYHDVTAVLHENAQLQAHLAAQDQLLTKIAAKLGLDPVPVIDLPEGTDPVSADEAPATE
;
A
#
# COMPACT_ATOMS: atom_id res chain seq x y z
N MET A 1 -5.66 19.84 38.11
CA MET A 1 -5.10 20.25 36.81
C MET A 1 -5.85 19.44 35.77
N SER A 2 -6.89 20.01 35.18
CA SER A 2 -7.70 19.35 34.16
C SER A 2 -7.02 19.60 32.83
N SER A 3 -6.62 18.55 32.09
CA SER A 3 -6.13 18.75 30.72
C SER A 3 -7.27 19.39 29.91
N LEU A 4 -6.95 20.43 29.13
CA LEU A 4 -7.94 21.11 28.26
C LEU A 4 -8.38 20.20 27.10
N TYR A 5 -7.59 19.17 26.82
CA TYR A 5 -7.74 18.28 25.67
C TYR A 5 -7.22 16.90 26.03
N GLU A 6 -8.09 15.89 25.94
CA GLU A 6 -7.74 14.47 26.12
C GLU A 6 -7.42 13.87 24.75
N HIS A 7 -6.18 13.43 24.53
CA HIS A 7 -5.79 12.78 23.28
C HIS A 7 -6.40 11.38 23.20
N ILE A 8 -7.46 11.21 22.39
CA ILE A 8 -8.04 9.91 22.07
C ILE A 8 -7.31 9.33 20.85
N ALA A 9 -6.40 8.40 21.08
CA ALA A 9 -5.71 7.71 19.99
C ALA A 9 -6.70 6.97 19.09
N HIS A 10 -6.62 7.21 17.78
CA HIS A 10 -7.48 6.50 16.84
C HIS A 10 -7.18 4.98 16.86
N PRO A 11 -8.17 4.08 16.96
CA PRO A 11 -7.95 2.62 17.08
C PRO A 11 -7.08 2.00 15.98
N HIS A 12 -7.05 2.64 14.80
CA HIS A 12 -6.19 2.18 13.69
C HIS A 12 -4.70 2.35 13.95
N VAL A 13 -4.26 3.24 14.85
CA VAL A 13 -2.84 3.51 15.10
C VAL A 13 -2.17 2.31 15.79
N SER A 14 -2.80 1.77 16.83
CA SER A 14 -2.31 0.58 17.53
C SER A 14 -2.43 -0.68 16.66
N ALA A 15 -3.54 -0.84 15.94
CA ALA A 15 -3.74 -1.95 15.00
C ALA A 15 -2.72 -1.94 13.85
N ARG A 16 -2.35 -0.77 13.30
CA ARG A 16 -1.39 -0.64 12.20
C ARG A 16 0.06 -0.85 12.64
N LYS A 17 0.44 -0.47 13.87
CA LYS A 17 1.76 -0.78 14.44
C LYS A 17 2.03 -2.30 14.44
N ALA A 18 1.00 -3.12 14.67
CA ALA A 18 1.14 -4.57 14.70
C ALA A 18 1.02 -5.25 13.31
N ALA A 19 0.23 -4.68 12.39
CA ALA A 19 -0.16 -5.36 11.15
C ALA A 19 0.74 -5.10 9.92
N GLY A 20 1.55 -4.03 9.91
CA GLY A 20 2.38 -3.69 8.76
C GLY A 20 1.60 -3.25 7.50
N PRO A 21 2.28 -3.10 6.33
CA PRO A 21 1.61 -2.83 5.07
C PRO A 21 0.84 -4.08 4.60
N VAL A 22 -0.40 -3.89 4.15
CA VAL A 22 -1.22 -4.98 3.64
C VAL A 22 -0.64 -5.48 2.32
N LYS A 23 -0.31 -6.76 2.24
CA LYS A 23 0.16 -7.41 1.00
C LYS A 23 -0.95 -8.26 0.39
N VAL A 24 -1.12 -8.19 -0.93
CA VAL A 24 -2.13 -8.98 -1.68
C VAL A 24 -2.00 -10.48 -1.40
N ALA A 25 -0.76 -10.99 -1.31
CA ALA A 25 -0.48 -12.39 -0.99
C ALA A 25 -1.05 -12.86 0.36
N GLU A 26 -1.34 -11.93 1.29
CA GLU A 26 -1.84 -12.25 2.63
C GLU A 26 -3.37 -12.21 2.71
N GLN A 27 -4.02 -11.46 1.82
CA GLN A 27 -5.48 -11.35 1.77
C GLN A 27 -6.17 -12.68 1.39
N HIS A 28 -5.45 -13.58 0.71
CA HIS A 28 -5.98 -14.85 0.22
C HIS A 28 -5.74 -16.06 1.14
N LYS A 29 -5.25 -15.84 2.38
CA LYS A 29 -4.95 -16.94 3.32
C LYS A 29 -6.19 -17.53 4.01
N THR A 30 -7.37 -16.94 3.82
CA THR A 30 -8.60 -17.25 4.57
C THR A 30 -9.43 -18.34 3.84
N GLY A 31 -9.51 -19.55 4.42
CA GLY A 31 -10.36 -20.63 3.91
C GLY A 31 -9.88 -22.04 4.23
N ASN A 32 -10.70 -23.05 3.90
CA ASN A 32 -10.36 -24.48 4.06
C ASN A 32 -9.11 -24.85 3.24
N ALA A 33 -8.45 -25.97 3.58
CA ALA A 33 -7.21 -26.41 2.92
C ALA A 33 -7.33 -26.47 1.38
N ALA A 34 -8.47 -26.92 0.85
CA ALA A 34 -8.75 -26.96 -0.58
C ALA A 34 -8.85 -25.56 -1.21
N ALA A 35 -9.45 -24.58 -0.53
CA ALA A 35 -9.53 -23.21 -1.03
C ALA A 35 -8.13 -22.59 -1.15
N ARG A 36 -7.26 -22.81 -0.15
CA ARG A 36 -5.86 -22.35 -0.18
C ARG A 36 -5.05 -22.98 -1.32
N PHE A 37 -5.28 -24.26 -1.61
CA PHE A 37 -4.66 -24.92 -2.76
C PHE A 37 -5.16 -24.31 -4.08
N ASN A 38 -6.48 -24.15 -4.24
CA ASN A 38 -7.08 -23.57 -5.44
C ASN A 38 -6.56 -22.15 -5.68
N THR A 39 -6.44 -21.32 -4.64
CA THR A 39 -5.90 -19.97 -4.79
C THR A 39 -4.43 -20.00 -5.18
N LYS A 40 -3.60 -20.86 -4.58
CA LYS A 40 -2.19 -21.00 -4.99
C LYS A 40 -2.06 -21.43 -6.45
N LEU A 41 -2.86 -22.41 -6.87
CA LEU A 41 -2.87 -22.88 -8.25
C LEU A 41 -3.33 -21.78 -9.20
N ALA A 42 -4.41 -21.06 -8.85
CA ALA A 42 -4.91 -19.95 -9.65
C ALA A 42 -3.85 -18.86 -9.84
N ILE A 43 -3.20 -18.41 -8.76
CA ILE A 43 -2.12 -17.42 -8.82
C ILE A 43 -0.97 -17.93 -9.69
N TRP A 44 -0.58 -19.20 -9.54
CA TRP A 44 0.49 -19.77 -10.34
C TRP A 44 0.15 -19.75 -11.83
N ILE A 45 -1.05 -20.23 -12.21
CA ILE A 45 -1.51 -20.22 -13.61
C ILE A 45 -1.57 -18.80 -14.15
N THR A 46 -2.18 -17.85 -13.43
CA THR A 46 -2.33 -16.46 -13.91
C THR A 46 -0.99 -15.72 -13.99
N THR A 47 -0.02 -16.05 -13.15
CA THR A 47 1.33 -15.49 -13.24
C THR A 47 2.06 -16.03 -14.47
N VAL A 48 1.92 -17.32 -14.78
CA VAL A 48 2.55 -17.94 -15.94
C VAL A 48 1.91 -17.45 -17.25
N VAL A 49 0.58 -17.49 -17.33
CA VAL A 49 -0.19 -17.07 -18.53
C VAL A 49 -0.12 -15.55 -18.72
N GLY A 50 -0.09 -14.78 -17.64
CA GLY A 50 0.06 -13.33 -17.66
C GLY A 50 1.50 -12.85 -17.79
N SER A 51 2.39 -13.64 -18.42
CA SER A 51 3.75 -13.26 -18.79
C SER A 51 3.84 -12.88 -20.27
N MET A 52 4.70 -11.91 -20.63
CA MET A 52 4.89 -11.53 -22.04
C MET A 52 5.34 -12.71 -22.92
N TRP A 53 6.11 -13.63 -22.33
CA TRP A 53 6.53 -14.87 -22.99
C TRP A 53 5.36 -15.72 -23.46
N CYS A 54 4.27 -15.79 -22.68
CA CYS A 54 3.08 -16.55 -23.06
C CYS A 54 2.41 -15.96 -24.31
N ALA A 55 2.32 -14.63 -24.40
CA ALA A 55 1.79 -13.95 -25.59
C ALA A 55 2.61 -14.28 -26.85
N TYR A 56 3.94 -14.32 -26.73
CA TYR A 56 4.81 -14.73 -27.85
C TYR A 56 4.62 -16.20 -28.23
N VAL A 57 4.51 -17.10 -27.25
CA VAL A 57 4.27 -18.53 -27.51
C VAL A 57 2.92 -18.75 -28.21
N PHE A 58 1.85 -18.08 -27.78
CA PHE A 58 0.54 -18.20 -28.44
C PHE A 58 0.53 -17.61 -29.84
N ALA A 59 1.20 -16.47 -30.05
CA ALA A 59 1.35 -15.92 -31.40
C ALA A 59 2.11 -16.88 -32.33
N LEU A 60 3.17 -17.53 -31.84
CA LEU A 60 3.92 -18.53 -32.59
C LEU A 60 3.11 -19.80 -32.84
N MET A 61 2.37 -20.28 -31.84
CA MET A 61 1.50 -21.45 -31.97
C MET A 61 0.41 -21.22 -33.02
N ASP A 62 -0.22 -20.05 -33.01
CA ASP A 62 -1.28 -19.74 -33.95
C ASP A 62 -0.75 -19.65 -35.40
N LEU A 63 0.50 -19.21 -35.57
CA LEU A 63 1.17 -19.15 -36.87
C LEU A 63 1.29 -20.51 -37.57
N PHE A 64 1.24 -21.64 -36.84
CA PHE A 64 1.18 -22.97 -37.46
C PHE A 64 -0.13 -23.22 -38.24
N SER A 65 -1.21 -22.53 -37.89
CA SER A 65 -2.50 -22.64 -38.56
C SER A 65 -2.69 -21.64 -39.71
N LEU A 66 -1.81 -20.63 -39.81
CA LEU A 66 -1.82 -19.62 -40.87
C LEU A 66 -1.83 -20.20 -42.30
N PRO A 67 -1.03 -21.23 -42.66
CA PRO A 67 -1.04 -21.78 -44.02
C PRO A 67 -2.41 -22.37 -44.40
N SER A 68 -3.13 -22.93 -43.45
CA SER A 68 -4.48 -23.44 -43.65
C SER A 68 -5.48 -22.30 -43.89
N ALA A 69 -5.37 -21.21 -43.12
CA ALA A 69 -6.22 -20.04 -43.26
C ALA A 69 -6.05 -19.35 -44.63
N ILE A 70 -4.81 -19.23 -45.11
CA ILE A 70 -4.50 -18.65 -46.43
C ILE A 70 -5.14 -19.47 -47.56
N ARG A 71 -5.06 -20.81 -47.48
CA ARG A 71 -5.66 -21.71 -48.48
C ARG A 71 -7.19 -21.61 -48.53
N GLY A 72 -7.83 -21.20 -47.44
CA GLY A 72 -9.28 -20.97 -47.36
C GLY A 72 -9.77 -19.70 -48.06
N GLY A 73 -8.87 -18.83 -48.51
CA GLY A 73 -9.21 -17.56 -49.18
C GLY A 73 -9.35 -16.39 -48.22
N SER A 74 -9.72 -15.21 -48.76
CA SER A 74 -9.71 -13.94 -48.02
C SER A 74 -10.63 -13.90 -46.81
N GLY A 75 -11.85 -14.45 -46.93
CA GLY A 75 -12.82 -14.49 -45.82
C GLY A 75 -12.32 -15.34 -44.64
N THR A 76 -11.78 -16.52 -44.92
CA THR A 76 -11.20 -17.40 -43.89
C THR A 76 -9.98 -16.79 -43.24
N LEU A 77 -9.12 -16.11 -44.01
CA LEU A 77 -7.95 -15.41 -43.46
C LEU A 77 -8.36 -14.28 -42.50
N ILE A 78 -9.32 -13.43 -42.89
CA ILE A 78 -9.80 -12.34 -42.03
C ILE A 78 -10.42 -12.89 -40.75
N ALA A 79 -11.26 -13.93 -40.87
CA ALA A 79 -11.85 -14.59 -39.72
C ALA A 79 -10.79 -15.18 -38.78
N TRP A 80 -9.76 -15.84 -39.35
CA TRP A 80 -8.66 -16.40 -38.58
C TRP A 80 -7.86 -15.32 -37.83
N ILE A 81 -7.57 -14.17 -38.48
CA ILE A 81 -6.89 -13.05 -37.83
C ILE A 81 -7.74 -12.49 -36.69
N ALA A 82 -9.00 -12.15 -36.95
CA ALA A 82 -9.85 -11.47 -35.97
C ALA A 82 -10.21 -12.36 -34.78
N GLN A 83 -10.41 -13.66 -35.01
CA GLN A 83 -10.95 -14.56 -34.00
C GLN A 83 -9.90 -15.46 -33.36
N THR A 84 -8.99 -16.07 -34.11
CA THR A 84 -8.00 -17.01 -33.54
C THR A 84 -6.76 -16.26 -33.09
N PHE A 85 -6.16 -15.46 -33.98
CA PHE A 85 -4.92 -14.76 -33.68
C PHE A 85 -5.14 -13.64 -32.65
N LEU A 86 -5.98 -12.66 -32.99
CA LEU A 86 -6.22 -11.51 -32.13
C LEU A 86 -6.77 -11.95 -30.78
N GLN A 87 -7.76 -12.85 -30.72
CA GLN A 87 -8.35 -13.23 -29.43
C GLN A 87 -7.35 -13.90 -28.47
N LEU A 88 -6.56 -14.87 -28.96
CA LEU A 88 -5.61 -15.61 -28.13
C LEU A 88 -4.49 -14.70 -27.61
N VAL A 89 -3.97 -13.84 -28.50
CA VAL A 89 -2.88 -12.92 -28.16
C VAL A 89 -3.39 -11.77 -27.27
N LEU A 90 -4.55 -11.20 -27.59
CA LEU A 90 -5.15 -10.09 -26.84
C LEU A 90 -5.47 -10.51 -25.41
N LEU A 91 -6.04 -11.71 -25.20
CA LEU A 91 -6.32 -12.23 -23.86
C LEU A 91 -5.04 -12.28 -23.00
N SER A 92 -3.93 -12.74 -23.58
CA SER A 92 -2.64 -12.85 -22.88
C SER A 92 -2.05 -11.48 -22.57
N ILE A 93 -2.09 -10.54 -23.53
CA ILE A 93 -1.59 -9.18 -23.34
C ILE A 93 -2.40 -8.43 -22.28
N ILE A 94 -3.73 -8.59 -22.27
CA ILE A 94 -4.60 -7.99 -21.25
C ILE A 94 -4.19 -8.49 -19.86
N MET A 95 -3.96 -9.80 -19.70
CA MET A 95 -3.54 -10.38 -18.41
C MET A 95 -2.17 -9.87 -17.95
N VAL A 96 -1.21 -9.73 -18.87
CA VAL A 96 0.08 -9.10 -18.57
C VAL A 96 -0.12 -7.66 -18.10
N GLY A 97 -0.95 -6.89 -18.81
CA GLY A 97 -1.26 -5.50 -18.44
C GLY A 97 -1.87 -5.40 -17.05
N GLN A 98 -2.78 -6.31 -16.69
CA GLN A 98 -3.37 -6.38 -15.36
C GLN A 98 -2.34 -6.73 -14.28
N ASN A 99 -1.45 -7.69 -14.53
CA ASN A 99 -0.39 -8.06 -13.59
C ASN A 99 0.59 -6.90 -13.34
N VAL A 100 0.98 -6.18 -14.38
CA VAL A 100 1.86 -4.99 -14.26
C VAL A 100 1.17 -3.87 -13.47
N GLN A 101 -0.11 -3.62 -13.73
CA GLN A 101 -0.88 -2.63 -12.98
C GLN A 101 -1.05 -3.02 -11.51
N ALA A 102 -1.24 -4.31 -11.21
CA ALA A 102 -1.32 -4.82 -9.85
C ALA A 102 0.00 -4.62 -9.09
N ASP A 103 1.15 -4.98 -9.68
CA ASP A 103 2.47 -4.76 -9.08
C ASP A 103 2.74 -3.26 -8.82
N ALA A 104 2.37 -2.40 -9.77
CA ALA A 104 2.49 -0.95 -9.60
C ALA A 104 1.53 -0.39 -8.52
N ALA A 105 0.35 -0.98 -8.34
CA ALA A 105 -0.56 -0.64 -7.25
C ALA A 105 -0.01 -1.06 -5.89
N ASP A 106 0.58 -2.26 -5.80
CA ASP A 106 1.19 -2.79 -4.58
C ASP A 106 2.38 -1.92 -4.15
N LYS A 107 3.27 -1.54 -5.07
CA LYS A 107 4.39 -0.61 -4.79
C LYS A 107 3.90 0.75 -4.29
N ARG A 108 2.84 1.30 -4.90
CA ARG A 108 2.25 2.58 -4.45
C ARG A 108 1.62 2.47 -3.07
N ALA A 109 0.96 1.35 -2.77
CA ALA A 109 0.39 1.10 -1.46
C ALA A 109 1.47 0.99 -0.38
N GLU A 110 2.58 0.33 -0.68
CA GLU A 110 3.75 0.25 0.22
C GLU A 110 4.39 1.62 0.44
N ALA A 111 4.64 2.39 -0.62
CA ALA A 111 5.15 3.76 -0.50
C ALA A 111 4.22 4.65 0.35
N THR A 112 2.91 4.59 0.09
CA THR A 112 1.90 5.33 0.87
C THR A 112 1.91 4.91 2.33
N TYR A 113 2.10 3.62 2.63
CA TYR A 113 2.22 3.14 4.01
C TYR A 113 3.42 3.76 4.73
N HIS A 114 4.58 3.82 4.08
CA HIS A 114 5.77 4.44 4.64
C HIS A 114 5.59 5.95 4.84
N ASP A 115 5.05 6.65 3.85
CA ASP A 115 4.80 8.10 3.92
C ASP A 115 3.85 8.44 5.08
N VAL A 116 2.75 7.71 5.22
CA VAL A 116 1.79 7.93 6.31
C VAL A 116 2.41 7.60 7.67
N THR A 117 3.27 6.58 7.74
CA THR A 117 3.96 6.24 9.00
C THR A 117 4.95 7.34 9.40
N ALA A 118 5.69 7.91 8.44
CA ALA A 118 6.55 9.06 8.69
C ALA A 118 5.75 10.28 9.16
N VAL A 119 4.64 10.61 8.47
CA VAL A 119 3.74 11.70 8.87
C VAL A 119 3.19 11.49 10.29
N LEU A 120 2.84 10.26 10.67
CA LEU A 120 2.36 9.98 12.03
C LEU A 120 3.47 10.19 13.06
N HIS A 121 4.71 9.83 12.75
CA HIS A 121 5.86 10.07 13.62
C HIS A 121 6.15 11.57 13.78
N GLU A 122 6.17 12.32 12.68
CA GLU A 122 6.37 13.78 12.70
C GLU A 122 5.25 14.49 13.47
N ASN A 123 3.99 14.07 13.31
CA ASN A 123 2.88 14.61 14.10
C ASN A 123 3.05 14.35 15.60
N ALA A 124 3.58 13.19 15.99
CA ALA A 124 3.87 12.90 17.39
C ALA A 124 4.97 13.81 17.95
N GLN A 125 6.01 14.10 17.15
CA GLN A 125 7.05 15.06 17.53
C GLN A 125 6.51 16.49 17.65
N LEU A 126 5.62 16.91 16.74
CA LEU A 126 4.97 18.22 16.83
C LEU A 126 4.13 18.36 18.11
N GLN A 127 3.39 17.32 18.49
CA GLN A 127 2.66 17.30 19.77
C GLN A 127 3.61 17.39 20.97
N ALA A 128 4.75 16.68 20.94
CA ALA A 128 5.77 16.81 21.98
C ALA A 128 6.35 18.21 22.09
N HIS A 129 6.60 18.86 20.95
CA HIS A 129 7.09 20.23 20.92
C HIS A 129 6.07 21.24 21.45
N LEU A 130 4.79 21.09 21.08
CA LEU A 130 3.70 21.93 21.61
C LEU A 130 3.53 21.76 23.13
N ALA A 131 3.59 20.53 23.65
CA ALA A 131 3.55 20.29 25.08
C ALA A 131 4.72 20.97 25.83
N ALA A 132 5.93 20.96 25.25
CA ALA A 132 7.07 21.68 25.81
C ALA A 132 6.86 23.20 25.78
N GLN A 133 6.25 23.75 24.73
CA GLN A 133 5.88 25.17 24.67
C GLN A 133 4.84 25.53 25.73
N ASP A 134 3.82 24.70 25.92
CA ASP A 134 2.79 24.92 26.93
C ASP A 134 3.41 24.99 28.33
N GLN A 135 4.35 24.10 28.65
CA GLN A 135 5.08 24.15 29.93
C GLN A 135 5.83 25.48 30.14
N LEU A 136 6.46 26.02 29.09
CA LEU A 136 7.14 27.31 29.16
C LEU A 136 6.13 28.46 29.34
N LEU A 137 5.00 28.42 28.63
CA LEU A 137 3.91 29.39 28.79
C LEU A 137 3.33 29.34 30.21
N THR A 138 3.15 28.15 30.80
CA THR A 138 2.73 27.98 32.20
C THR A 138 3.71 28.64 33.16
N LYS A 139 5.03 28.46 32.95
CA LYS A 139 6.07 29.10 33.78
C LYS A 139 6.04 30.64 33.65
N ILE A 140 5.80 31.17 32.45
CA ILE A 140 5.68 32.61 32.20
C ILE A 140 4.41 33.17 32.85
N ALA A 141 3.27 32.50 32.68
CA ALA A 141 1.99 32.88 33.29
C ALA A 141 2.10 32.95 34.82
N ALA A 142 2.74 31.95 35.44
CA ALA A 142 3.00 31.94 36.88
C ALA A 142 3.84 33.14 37.35
N LYS A 143 4.87 33.54 36.58
CA LYS A 143 5.68 34.74 36.88
C LYS A 143 4.88 36.05 36.76
N LEU A 144 3.85 36.08 35.93
CA LEU A 144 2.98 37.24 35.70
C LEU A 144 1.76 37.26 36.63
N GLY A 145 1.58 36.25 37.49
CA GLY A 145 0.41 36.11 38.35
C GLY A 145 -0.88 35.75 37.59
N LEU A 146 -0.75 35.21 36.38
CA LEU A 146 -1.85 34.71 35.55
C LEU A 146 -2.08 33.22 35.78
N ASP A 147 -3.28 32.75 35.44
CA ASP A 147 -3.61 31.33 35.54
C ASP A 147 -2.72 30.47 34.62
N PRO A 148 -2.28 29.28 35.09
CA PRO A 148 -1.40 28.41 34.33
C PRO A 148 -2.07 27.86 33.05
N VAL A 149 -1.35 27.90 31.93
CA VAL A 149 -1.77 27.27 30.67
C VAL A 149 -1.79 25.75 30.83
N PRO A 150 -2.88 25.05 30.45
CA PRO A 150 -2.94 23.60 30.47
C PRO A 150 -2.05 22.98 29.38
N VAL A 151 -1.21 22.02 29.75
CA VAL A 151 -0.33 21.31 28.82
C VAL A 151 -1.13 20.26 28.06
N ILE A 152 -0.94 20.18 26.74
CA ILE A 152 -1.58 19.14 25.92
C ILE A 152 -1.04 17.73 26.26
N ASP A 153 -1.92 16.74 26.14
CA ASP A 153 -1.55 15.34 26.33
C ASP A 153 -0.68 14.83 25.17
N LEU A 154 0.32 14.02 25.51
CA LEU A 154 1.24 13.40 24.55
C LEU A 154 0.66 12.10 23.99
N PRO A 155 1.02 11.73 22.75
CA PRO A 155 0.66 10.44 22.21
C PRO A 155 1.30 9.29 23.00
N GLU A 156 0.65 8.13 23.01
CA GLU A 156 1.09 6.97 23.79
C GLU A 156 2.48 6.47 23.33
N GLY A 157 3.46 6.52 24.23
CA GLY A 157 4.85 6.13 23.99
C GLY A 157 5.79 7.24 23.52
N THR A 158 5.37 8.51 23.55
CA THR A 158 6.29 9.66 23.48
C THR A 158 6.53 10.23 24.86
N ASP A 159 7.79 10.26 25.28
CA ASP A 159 8.18 10.88 26.53
C ASP A 159 8.09 12.41 26.42
N PRO A 160 7.66 13.11 27.48
CA PRO A 160 7.72 14.56 27.51
C PRO A 160 9.18 14.99 27.35
N VAL A 161 9.45 15.83 26.36
CA VAL A 161 10.73 16.52 26.26
C VAL A 161 10.87 17.34 27.53
N SER A 162 11.75 16.89 28.43
CA SER A 162 11.97 17.57 29.68
C SER A 162 12.61 18.93 29.38
N ALA A 163 12.06 20.02 29.93
CA ALA A 163 12.62 21.35 29.75
C ALA A 163 14.04 21.52 30.36
N ASP A 164 14.57 20.48 31.00
CA ASP A 164 15.91 20.42 31.61
C ASP A 164 16.95 19.75 30.67
N GLU A 165 16.50 19.08 29.60
CA GLU A 165 17.33 18.61 28.48
C GLU A 165 17.40 19.67 27.37
N ALA A 166 17.81 20.89 27.72
CA ALA A 166 18.36 21.77 26.71
C ALA A 166 19.71 21.16 26.25
N PRO A 167 20.00 21.00 24.95
CA PRO A 167 21.34 20.64 24.52
C PRO A 167 22.29 21.72 25.06
N ALA A 168 23.24 21.29 25.89
CA ALA A 168 24.36 22.14 26.27
C ALA A 168 25.03 22.59 24.97
N THR A 169 24.84 23.87 24.65
CA THR A 169 25.49 24.53 23.54
C THR A 169 27.01 24.43 23.76
N GLU A 170 27.69 23.65 22.92
CA GLU A 170 29.11 23.88 22.58
C GLU A 170 29.20 24.81 21.35
#